data_AF-A0A7R6V7G6-F1
#
_entry.id   AF-A0A7R6V7G6-F1
#
_cell.length_a   1.000
_cell.length_b   1.000
_cell.length_c   1.000
_cell.angle_alpha   90.00
_cell.angle_beta   90.00
_cell.angle_gamma   90.00
#
_symmetry.space_group_name_H-M   'P 1'
#
loop_
_entity.id
_entity.type
_entity.pdbx_description
1 polymer ?
#
loop_
_entity_poly.entity_id
_entity_poly.type
_entity_poly.pdbx_seq_one_letter_code
_entity_poly.pdbx_strand_id
1 'polypeptide(L)'
;MFDLVLYLHLLAATVWIGGSVFLFALGIFLRDKEAQKKVYFHVGPIYGYVESIWLTILIITGLWMFFHLGLQNIFNGEVKRLAFLLQYKLILVALITIATIVHMYIAFKTNGKERTKLQLLLSRGSSMAIFILNLIILWFAMQIRTLL
;
A
#
# COMPACT_ATOMS: atom_id res chain seq x y z
N MET A 1 8.74 -18.05 -16.07
CA MET A 1 7.96 -17.98 -14.81
C MET A 1 8.22 -16.67 -14.06
N PHE A 2 9.47 -16.23 -13.91
CA PHE A 2 9.81 -14.94 -13.30
C PHE A 2 9.07 -13.75 -13.95
N ASP A 3 9.08 -13.64 -15.28
CA ASP A 3 8.45 -12.50 -15.98
C ASP A 3 6.96 -12.38 -15.70
N LEU A 4 6.26 -13.51 -15.56
CA LEU A 4 4.85 -13.54 -15.19
C LEU A 4 4.63 -13.01 -13.77
N VAL A 5 5.47 -13.41 -12.82
CA VAL A 5 5.39 -12.93 -11.44
C VAL A 5 5.72 -11.43 -11.37
N LEU A 6 6.73 -10.98 -12.11
CA LEU A 6 7.08 -9.57 -12.21
C LEU A 6 5.93 -8.76 -12.84
N TYR A 7 5.34 -9.25 -13.93
CA TYR A 7 4.17 -8.62 -14.57
C TYR A 7 3.02 -8.48 -13.57
N LEU A 8 2.67 -9.55 -12.85
CA LEU A 8 1.62 -9.51 -11.83
C LEU A 8 1.95 -8.55 -10.68
N HIS A 9 3.21 -8.48 -10.25
CA HIS A 9 3.65 -7.55 -9.22
C HIS A 9 3.49 -6.09 -9.67
N LEU A 10 3.89 -5.77 -10.91
CA LEU A 10 3.76 -4.43 -11.48
C LEU A 10 2.29 -4.04 -11.73
N LEU A 11 1.47 -4.98 -12.19
CA LEU A 11 0.03 -4.78 -12.32
C LEU A 11 -0.61 -4.48 -10.96
N ALA A 12 -0.28 -5.29 -9.94
CA ALA A 12 -0.76 -5.09 -8.59
C ALA A 12 -0.31 -3.76 -7.99
N ALA A 13 0.94 -3.35 -8.23
CA ALA A 13 1.45 -2.05 -7.82
C ALA A 13 0.70 -0.90 -8.49
N THR A 14 0.38 -1.05 -9.78
CA THR A 14 -0.35 -0.04 -10.56
C THR A 14 -1.76 0.14 -10.01
N VAL A 15 -2.48 -0.96 -9.75
CA VAL A 15 -3.84 -0.88 -9.19
C VAL A 15 -3.81 -0.28 -7.79
N TRP A 16 -2.90 -0.75 -6.93
CA TRP A 16 -2.80 -0.30 -5.55
C TRP A 16 -2.42 1.18 -5.41
N ILE A 17 -1.36 1.61 -6.12
CA ILE A 17 -0.92 3.00 -6.09
C ILE A 17 -1.95 3.89 -6.80
N GLY A 18 -2.44 3.47 -7.96
CA GLY A 18 -3.44 4.22 -8.74
C GLY A 18 -4.74 4.45 -7.97
N GLY A 19 -5.25 3.42 -7.29
CA GLY A 19 -6.44 3.53 -6.43
C GLY A 19 -6.21 4.47 -5.26
N SER A 20 -5.06 4.40 -4.60
CA SER A 20 -4.72 5.32 -3.51
C SER A 20 -4.62 6.79 -3.96
N VAL A 21 -4.02 7.05 -5.13
CA VAL A 21 -3.93 8.39 -5.74
C VAL A 21 -5.31 8.91 -6.11
N PHE A 22 -6.15 8.07 -6.70
CA PHE A 22 -7.53 8.43 -7.05
C PHE A 22 -8.35 8.82 -5.81
N LEU A 23 -8.33 8.00 -4.76
CA LEU A 23 -9.08 8.27 -3.53
C LEU A 23 -8.56 9.51 -2.79
N PHE A 24 -7.26 9.76 -2.83
CA PHE A 24 -6.64 10.97 -2.29
C PHE A 24 -7.09 12.22 -3.07
N ALA A 25 -7.04 12.16 -4.41
CA ALA A 25 -7.52 13.23 -5.27
C ALA A 25 -9.01 13.53 -5.02
N LEU A 26 -9.85 12.49 -4.91
CA LEU A 26 -11.27 12.65 -4.56
C LEU A 26 -11.46 13.35 -3.21
N GLY A 27 -10.59 13.06 -2.24
CA GLY A 27 -10.58 13.72 -0.93
C GLY A 27 -10.33 15.23 -1.00
N ILE A 28 -9.50 15.68 -1.95
CA ILE A 28 -9.14 17.08 -2.16
C ILE A 28 -10.15 17.81 -3.05
N PHE A 29 -10.54 17.19 -4.17
CA PHE A 29 -11.31 17.85 -5.21
C PHE A 29 -12.82 17.81 -4.97
N LEU A 30 -13.35 16.79 -4.29
CA LEU A 30 -14.77 16.72 -3.95
C LEU A 30 -15.07 17.56 -2.70
N ARG A 31 -15.34 18.85 -2.92
CA ARG A 31 -15.54 19.85 -1.85
C ARG A 31 -16.89 19.72 -1.14
N ASP A 32 -17.93 19.27 -1.86
CA ASP A 32 -19.24 19.02 -1.28
C ASP A 32 -19.18 17.82 -0.32
N LYS A 33 -19.43 18.08 0.96
CA LYS A 33 -19.34 17.09 2.05
C LYS A 33 -20.43 16.03 1.99
N GLU A 34 -21.62 16.37 1.50
CA GLU A 34 -22.71 15.41 1.36
C GLU A 34 -22.46 14.47 0.19
N ALA A 35 -22.03 15.01 -0.96
CA ALA A 35 -21.58 14.20 -2.09
C ALA A 35 -20.40 13.30 -1.69
N GLN A 36 -19.41 13.86 -1.00
CA GLN A 36 -18.24 13.14 -0.52
C GLN A 36 -18.60 11.97 0.41
N LYS A 37 -19.54 12.20 1.35
CA LYS A 37 -20.03 11.15 2.25
C LYS A 37 -20.73 10.02 1.49
N LYS A 38 -21.59 10.36 0.51
CA LYS A 38 -22.29 9.37 -0.33
C LYS A 38 -21.33 8.54 -1.17
N VAL A 39 -20.33 9.17 -1.79
CA VAL A 39 -19.33 8.48 -2.59
C VAL A 39 -18.51 7.53 -1.71
N TYR A 40 -17.95 8.01 -0.59
CA TYR A 40 -17.14 7.15 0.29
C TYR A 40 -17.94 6.01 0.92
N PHE A 41 -19.26 6.19 1.15
CA PHE A 41 -20.11 5.12 1.66
C PHE A 41 -20.22 3.93 0.70
N HIS A 42 -20.38 4.19 -0.61
CA HIS A 42 -20.53 3.14 -1.62
C HIS A 42 -19.18 2.64 -2.15
N VAL A 43 -18.26 3.56 -2.40
CA VAL A 43 -16.96 3.30 -3.03
C VAL A 43 -15.95 2.76 -2.03
N GLY A 44 -16.01 3.21 -0.77
CA GLY A 44 -15.08 2.82 0.29
C GLY A 44 -14.97 1.30 0.49
N PRO A 45 -16.09 0.55 0.64
CA PRO A 45 -16.05 -0.90 0.76
C PRO A 45 -15.45 -1.59 -0.47
N ILE A 46 -15.84 -1.16 -1.68
CA ILE A 46 -15.35 -1.74 -2.94
C ILE A 46 -13.83 -1.60 -3.03
N TYR A 47 -13.32 -0.38 -2.85
CA TYR A 47 -11.88 -0.14 -2.81
C TYR A 47 -11.23 -0.93 -1.68
N GLY A 48 -11.82 -0.98 -0.48
CA GLY A 48 -11.29 -1.76 0.63
C GLY A 48 -11.04 -3.23 0.28
N TYR A 49 -12.00 -3.91 -0.37
CA TYR A 49 -11.84 -5.30 -0.81
C TYR A 49 -10.82 -5.44 -1.95
N VAL A 50 -10.95 -4.60 -2.98
CA VAL A 50 -10.07 -4.62 -4.16
C VAL A 50 -8.62 -4.38 -3.75
N GLU A 51 -8.36 -3.31 -3.01
CA GLU A 51 -7.03 -2.94 -2.51
C GLU A 51 -6.44 -4.07 -1.64
N SER A 52 -7.24 -4.67 -0.74
CA SER A 52 -6.74 -5.77 0.11
C SER A 52 -6.27 -6.99 -0.70
N ILE A 53 -6.96 -7.32 -1.80
CA ILE A 53 -6.56 -8.39 -2.71
C ILE A 53 -5.24 -8.02 -3.39
N TRP A 54 -5.12 -6.80 -3.91
CA TRP A 54 -3.90 -6.35 -4.61
C TRP A 54 -2.69 -6.22 -3.69
N LEU A 55 -2.85 -5.79 -2.44
CA LEU A 55 -1.78 -5.82 -1.44
C LEU A 55 -1.31 -7.25 -1.17
N THR A 56 -2.25 -8.19 -1.08
CA THR A 56 -1.92 -9.60 -0.87
C THR A 56 -1.09 -10.13 -2.05
N ILE A 57 -1.49 -9.82 -3.28
CA ILE A 57 -0.73 -10.17 -4.50
C ILE A 57 0.66 -9.51 -4.46
N LEU A 58 0.76 -8.23 -4.10
CA LEU A 58 2.04 -7.52 -3.99
C LEU A 58 3.00 -8.18 -3.01
N ILE A 59 2.51 -8.56 -1.82
CA ILE A 59 3.31 -9.21 -0.79
C ILE A 59 3.78 -10.58 -1.27
N ILE A 60 2.88 -11.41 -1.80
CA ILE A 60 3.20 -12.76 -2.25
C ILE A 60 4.22 -12.72 -3.40
N THR A 61 3.95 -11.92 -4.43
CA THR A 61 4.84 -11.81 -5.61
C THR A 61 6.17 -11.13 -5.25
N GLY A 62 6.16 -10.14 -4.36
CA GLY A 62 7.36 -9.47 -3.86
C GLY A 62 8.25 -10.40 -3.04
N LEU A 63 7.68 -11.18 -2.13
CA LEU A 63 8.41 -12.19 -1.36
C LEU A 63 8.95 -13.29 -2.26
N TRP A 64 8.15 -13.75 -3.23
CA TRP A 64 8.61 -14.75 -4.19
C TRP A 64 9.83 -14.26 -4.97
N MET A 65 9.79 -13.04 -5.53
CA MET A 65 10.94 -12.47 -6.24
C MET A 65 12.14 -12.25 -5.31
N PHE A 66 11.91 -11.84 -4.07
CA PHE A 66 12.95 -11.65 -3.06
C PHE A 66 13.75 -12.93 -2.81
N PHE A 67 13.06 -14.06 -2.60
CA PHE A 67 13.71 -15.35 -2.39
C PHE A 67 14.29 -15.96 -3.66
N HIS A 68 13.58 -15.84 -4.79
CA HIS A 68 14.00 -16.39 -6.07
C HIS A 68 15.31 -15.78 -6.58
N LEU A 69 15.50 -14.47 -6.35
CA LEU A 69 16.72 -13.74 -6.71
C LEU A 69 17.82 -13.85 -5.64
N GLY A 70 17.59 -14.58 -4.54
CA GLY A 70 18.57 -14.70 -3.46
C GLY A 70 18.84 -13.40 -2.69
N LEU A 71 17.93 -12.43 -2.74
CA LEU A 71 18.13 -11.08 -2.15
C LEU A 71 18.24 -11.12 -0.62
N GLN A 72 17.73 -12.18 0.02
CA GLN A 72 17.93 -12.41 1.45
C GLN A 72 19.41 -12.52 1.86
N ASN A 73 20.26 -12.97 0.93
CA ASN A 73 21.69 -13.16 1.21
C ASN A 73 22.44 -11.81 1.22
N ILE A 74 21.85 -10.75 0.68
CA ILE A 74 22.49 -9.43 0.53
C ILE A 74 22.57 -8.69 1.87
N PHE A 75 21.74 -9.06 2.86
CA PHE A 75 21.72 -8.39 4.17
C PHE A 75 23.05 -8.50 4.94
N ASN A 76 23.85 -9.51 4.64
CA ASN A 76 25.16 -9.75 5.25
C ASN A 76 26.33 -9.45 4.28
N GLY A 77 26.04 -8.92 3.08
CA GLY A 77 27.00 -8.79 1.99
C GLY A 77 27.69 -7.41 1.87
N GLU A 78 28.65 -7.32 0.95
CA GLU A 78 29.50 -6.12 0.74
C GLU A 78 28.77 -4.95 0.06
N VAL A 79 27.63 -5.18 -0.59
CA VAL A 79 26.86 -4.15 -1.32
C VAL A 79 25.95 -3.39 -0.34
N LYS A 80 26.56 -2.59 0.53
CA LYS A 80 25.89 -1.84 1.62
C LYS A 80 24.67 -1.03 1.15
N ARG A 81 24.73 -0.43 -0.05
CA ARG A 81 23.63 0.39 -0.59
C ARG A 81 22.41 -0.45 -0.97
N LEU A 82 22.58 -1.57 -1.65
CA LEU A 82 21.47 -2.44 -2.05
C LEU A 82 20.83 -3.09 -0.82
N ALA A 83 21.65 -3.55 0.14
CA ALA A 83 21.19 -4.07 1.42
C ALA A 83 20.30 -3.06 2.18
N PHE A 84 20.78 -1.82 2.32
CA PHE A 84 20.02 -0.73 2.94
C PHE A 84 18.67 -0.50 2.25
N LEU A 85 18.67 -0.35 0.92
CA LEU A 85 17.44 -0.09 0.17
C LEU A 85 16.43 -1.24 0.32
N LEU A 86 16.87 -2.50 0.24
CA LEU A 86 16.01 -3.66 0.40
C LEU A 86 15.42 -3.75 1.82
N GLN A 87 16.24 -3.61 2.86
CA GLN A 87 15.78 -3.69 4.25
C GLN A 87 14.73 -2.63 4.56
N TYR A 88 15.00 -1.37 4.18
CA TYR A 88 14.04 -0.29 4.41
C TYR A 88 12.77 -0.48 3.59
N LYS A 89 12.86 -0.94 2.33
CA LYS A 89 11.66 -1.26 1.54
C LYS A 89 10.80 -2.31 2.24
N LEU A 90 11.40 -3.37 2.78
CA LEU A 90 10.66 -4.43 3.48
C LEU A 90 10.02 -3.92 4.78
N ILE A 91 10.73 -3.09 5.55
CA ILE A 91 10.16 -2.43 6.73
C ILE A 91 8.97 -1.55 6.33
N LEU A 92 9.09 -0.75 5.28
CA LEU A 92 8.00 0.09 4.79
C LEU A 92 6.80 -0.74 4.31
N VAL A 93 7.04 -1.87 3.63
CA VAL A 93 5.99 -2.82 3.22
C VAL A 93 5.30 -3.43 4.45
N ALA A 94 6.03 -3.75 5.52
CA ALA A 94 5.42 -4.20 6.77
C ALA A 94 4.57 -3.10 7.42
N LEU A 95 5.08 -1.87 7.48
CA LEU A 95 4.36 -0.72 8.05
C LEU A 95 3.07 -0.40 7.30
N ILE A 96 3.09 -0.38 5.95
CA ILE A 96 1.89 -0.13 5.17
C ILE A 96 0.87 -1.26 5.32
N THR A 97 1.33 -2.51 5.48
CA THR A 97 0.45 -3.66 5.74
C THR A 97 -0.26 -3.49 7.08
N ILE A 98 0.47 -3.14 8.15
CA ILE A 98 -0.12 -2.87 9.47
C ILE A 98 -1.11 -1.70 9.39
N ALA A 99 -0.72 -0.59 8.75
CA ALA A 99 -1.59 0.56 8.58
C ALA A 99 -2.88 0.19 7.82
N THR A 100 -2.78 -0.66 6.80
CA THR A 100 -3.92 -1.16 6.02
C THR A 100 -4.84 -2.02 6.89
N ILE A 101 -4.30 -2.96 7.67
CA ILE A 101 -5.09 -3.80 8.58
C ILE A 101 -5.86 -2.92 9.59
N VAL A 102 -5.18 -1.95 10.21
CA VAL A 102 -5.81 -1.01 11.14
C VAL A 102 -6.89 -0.18 10.45
N HIS A 103 -6.60 0.35 9.26
CA HIS A 103 -7.54 1.14 8.47
C HIS A 103 -8.79 0.32 8.15
N MET A 104 -8.61 -0.89 7.62
CA MET A 104 -9.69 -1.79 7.22
C MET A 104 -10.53 -2.26 8.40
N TYR A 105 -9.90 -2.60 9.53
CA TYR A 105 -10.62 -2.95 10.76
C TYR A 105 -11.56 -1.82 11.20
N ILE A 106 -11.07 -0.59 11.24
CA ILE A 106 -11.89 0.57 11.60
C ILE A 106 -12.97 0.81 10.55
N ALA A 107 -12.63 0.76 9.26
CA ALA A 107 -13.56 0.99 8.16
C ALA A 107 -14.75 0.02 8.20
N PHE A 108 -14.50 -1.28 8.39
CA PHE A 108 -15.55 -2.29 8.50
C PHE A 108 -16.38 -2.13 9.78
N LYS A 109 -15.72 -1.89 10.93
CA LYS A 109 -16.42 -1.71 12.21
C LYS A 109 -17.37 -0.51 12.22
N THR A 110 -17.05 0.51 11.43
CA THR A 110 -17.76 1.80 11.39
C THR A 110 -18.58 2.00 10.13
N ASN A 111 -18.71 0.98 9.27
CA ASN A 111 -19.53 1.11 8.07
C ASN A 111 -21.01 1.31 8.44
N GLY A 112 -21.64 2.35 7.87
CA GLY A 112 -23.01 2.74 8.21
C GLY A 112 -23.23 3.29 9.63
N LYS A 113 -22.15 3.54 10.39
CA LYS A 113 -22.22 4.07 11.76
C LYS A 113 -21.40 5.35 11.87
N GLU A 114 -21.75 6.20 12.83
CA GLU A 114 -20.91 7.35 13.15
C GLU A 114 -19.60 6.92 13.83
N ARG A 115 -18.50 7.55 13.44
CA ARG A 115 -17.17 7.30 14.01
C ARG A 115 -16.96 8.15 15.26
N THR A 116 -16.38 7.55 16.30
CA THR A 116 -15.86 8.33 17.43
C THR A 116 -14.68 9.19 16.99
N LYS A 117 -14.32 10.23 17.77
CA LYS A 117 -13.17 11.10 17.49
C LYS A 117 -11.87 10.30 17.27
N LEU A 118 -11.64 9.27 18.09
CA LEU A 118 -10.47 8.39 17.97
C LEU A 118 -10.51 7.56 16.68
N GLN A 119 -11.67 6.96 16.36
CA GLN A 119 -11.83 6.20 15.11
C GLN A 119 -11.63 7.07 13.87
N LEU A 120 -12.13 8.32 13.91
CA LEU A 120 -11.94 9.28 12.82
C LEU A 120 -10.47 9.65 12.65
N LEU A 121 -9.77 9.95 13.75
CA LEU A 121 -8.34 10.28 13.73
C LEU A 121 -7.51 9.10 13.19
N LEU A 122 -7.73 7.90 13.72
CA LEU A 122 -7.02 6.69 13.29
C LEU A 122 -7.32 6.33 11.83
N SER A 123 -8.59 6.44 11.39
CA SER A 123 -8.97 6.18 10.00
C SER A 123 -8.31 7.16 9.03
N ARG A 124 -8.32 8.46 9.33
CA ARG A 124 -7.67 9.49 8.50
C ARG A 124 -6.15 9.36 8.52
N GLY A 125 -5.57 9.18 9.71
CA GLY A 125 -4.14 9.02 9.90
C GLY A 125 -3.59 7.81 9.18
N SER A 126 -4.25 6.65 9.32
CA SER A 126 -3.87 5.43 8.58
C SER A 126 -4.01 5.59 7.07
N SER A 127 -5.07 6.25 6.57
CA SER A 127 -5.23 6.52 5.12
C SER A 127 -4.07 7.37 4.58
N MET A 128 -3.71 8.43 5.29
CA MET A 128 -2.62 9.32 4.89
C MET A 128 -1.27 8.61 4.97
N ALA A 129 -1.05 7.82 6.03
CA ALA A 129 0.15 7.01 6.16
C ALA A 129 0.28 6.01 5.01
N ILE A 130 -0.80 5.29 4.65
CA ILE A 130 -0.81 4.36 3.51
C ILE A 130 -0.41 5.08 2.21
N PHE A 131 -1.02 6.25 1.94
CA PHE A 131 -0.71 7.03 0.75
C PHE A 131 0.76 7.48 0.69
N ILE A 132 1.29 8.02 1.79
CA ILE A 132 2.68 8.48 1.85
C ILE A 132 3.65 7.29 1.74
N LEU A 133 3.40 6.22 2.48
CA LEU A 133 4.23 5.00 2.44
C LEU A 133 4.28 4.41 1.03
N ASN A 134 3.17 4.45 0.28
CA ASN A 134 3.16 4.01 -1.12
C ASN A 134 4.17 4.76 -2.00
N LEU A 135 4.22 6.09 -1.89
CA LEU A 135 5.14 6.91 -2.67
C LEU A 135 6.60 6.61 -2.29
N ILE A 136 6.86 6.42 -0.99
CA ILE A 136 8.20 6.08 -0.51
C ILE A 136 8.60 4.66 -0.97
N ILE A 137 7.72 3.67 -0.86
CA ILE A 137 7.99 2.30 -1.32
C ILE A 137 8.28 2.27 -2.82
N LEU A 138 7.52 3.03 -3.62
CA LEU A 138 7.76 3.18 -5.05
C LEU A 138 9.14 3.80 -5.32
N TRP A 139 9.51 4.85 -4.58
CA TRP A 139 10.84 5.45 -4.68
C TRP A 139 11.96 4.43 -4.41
N PHE A 140 11.84 3.65 -3.33
CA PHE A 140 12.80 2.58 -3.04
C PHE A 140 12.82 1.50 -4.12
N ALA A 141 11.66 1.13 -4.67
CA ALA A 141 11.59 0.17 -5.77
C ALA A 141 12.33 0.64 -7.02
N MET A 142 12.20 1.93 -7.38
CA MET A 142 12.97 2.52 -8.49
C MET A 142 14.47 2.49 -8.21
N GLN A 143 14.90 2.89 -7.01
CA GLN A 143 16.31 2.88 -6.62
C GLN A 143 16.91 1.47 -6.69
N ILE A 144 16.21 0.45 -6.17
CA ILE A 144 16.64 -0.95 -6.27
C ILE A 144 16.75 -1.39 -7.74
N ARG A 145 15.79 -1.02 -8.58
CA ARG A 145 15.81 -1.35 -10.01
C ARG A 145 16.99 -0.73 -10.76
N THR A 146 17.51 0.41 -10.33
CA THR A 146 18.72 0.98 -10.96
C THR A 146 20.02 0.26 -10.58
N LEU A 147 19.97 -0.60 -9.55
CA LEU A 147 21.13 -1.34 -9.04
C LEU A 147 21.12 -2.83 -9.44
N LEU A 148 20.00 -3.32 -9.97
CA LEU A 148 19.81 -4.68 -10.49
C LEU A 148 19.77 -4.63 -12.02
#